data_AF-A0AA42YRT3-F1
#
_entry.id   AF-A0AA42YRT3-F1
#
_cell.length_a   1.000
_cell.length_b   1.000
_cell.length_c   1.000
_cell.angle_alpha   90.00
_cell.angle_beta   90.00
_cell.angle_gamma   90.00
#
_symmetry.space_group_name_H-M   'P 1'
#
loop_
_entity.id
_entity.type
_entity.pdbx_description
1 polymer ?
#
loop_
_entity_poly.entity_id
_entity_poly.type
_entity_poly.pdbx_seq_one_letter_code
_entity_poly.pdbx_strand_id
1 'polypeptide(L)'
;MYFQLKSILRTLLYFSIIFWVLSSGSPFAKPVAKGESPKESVSTQTAQASKNKTNSPQADAEKNDSLTPKEKAVDKAGQRIGQRIDKFSDEASSKLGKWIDTEVFLGITWLKLLFCLLLTFLVILLERMLRWMINIAIRKIPPHEDIISWRKQFLKSLSSPLSLFVWSYGIYGALSPLYTHFQTKTGENLVHLVAQKAAYVGATIAIIWFILRLVGVLDVYLKRWAAATESTIDDMLVPIVGKTIRLFIVLIGVMIIIQNMTGLKIGPLLASLGIGGLAVALAAKDSIANFFGTITILFDKPFQVGQRITIDQYDGTVENVGFRSTRIRTLTGHLVTIPNEKLVNSSLENIGERPYIRWLTNIGITYDTPPDKVEKAVQIIREILENHEGMKEDFPPRVFFNGFNDWSLNIMVVVWYHPPDYWDYQAWLQNICLETMRRFEAEEIDFAFPSRTIYVANDDKRQLKLKMLKGQEP
;
A
#
# COMPACT_ATOMS: atom_id res chain seq x y z
N MET A 1 13.22 13.51 -3.98
CA MET A 1 12.20 12.51 -3.56
C MET A 1 10.80 12.79 -4.15
N TYR A 2 10.25 14.00 -4.02
CA TYR A 2 8.89 14.36 -4.50
C TYR A 2 8.66 14.16 -6.02
N PHE A 3 9.65 14.51 -6.86
CA PHE A 3 9.55 14.33 -8.32
C PHE A 3 9.55 12.85 -8.77
N GLN A 4 10.23 12.00 -8.00
CA GLN A 4 10.38 10.57 -8.27
C GLN A 4 9.14 9.78 -7.80
N LEU A 5 8.56 10.15 -6.65
CA LEU A 5 7.28 9.61 -6.18
C LEU A 5 6.15 9.89 -7.18
N LYS A 6 6.14 11.10 -7.77
CA LYS A 6 5.18 11.49 -8.82
C LYS A 6 5.36 10.68 -10.10
N SER A 7 6.58 10.27 -10.43
CA SER A 7 6.87 9.39 -11.57
C SER A 7 6.39 7.96 -11.32
N ILE A 8 6.65 7.40 -10.13
CA ILE A 8 6.18 6.07 -9.74
C ILE A 8 4.64 6.04 -9.65
N LEU A 9 4.02 7.06 -9.06
CA LEU A 9 2.55 7.18 -8.99
C LEU A 9 1.94 7.28 -10.39
N ARG A 10 2.57 8.02 -11.31
CA ARG A 10 2.14 8.10 -12.72
C ARG A 10 2.27 6.76 -13.41
N THR A 11 3.39 6.05 -13.24
CA THR A 11 3.58 4.72 -13.84
C THR A 11 2.55 3.72 -13.31
N LEU A 12 2.24 3.74 -12.00
CA LEU A 12 1.18 2.93 -11.39
C LEU A 12 -0.21 3.33 -11.89
N LEU A 13 -0.48 4.62 -12.09
CA LEU A 13 -1.71 5.11 -12.74
C LEU A 13 -1.80 4.62 -14.19
N TYR A 14 -0.70 4.62 -14.95
CA TYR A 14 -0.67 4.07 -16.30
C TYR A 14 -0.94 2.55 -16.29
N PHE A 15 -0.40 1.80 -15.33
CA PHE A 15 -0.72 0.37 -15.16
C PHE A 15 -2.18 0.16 -14.77
N SER A 16 -2.75 0.99 -13.90
CA SER A 16 -4.18 0.98 -13.54
C SER A 16 -5.07 1.30 -14.74
N ILE A 17 -4.70 2.25 -15.59
CA ILE A 17 -5.43 2.61 -16.81
C ILE A 17 -5.30 1.50 -17.87
N ILE A 18 -4.12 0.91 -18.04
CA ILE A 18 -3.91 -0.22 -18.95
C ILE A 18 -4.69 -1.45 -18.46
N PHE A 19 -4.70 -1.72 -17.16
CA PHE A 19 -5.50 -2.79 -16.56
C PHE A 19 -7.00 -2.51 -16.67
N TRP A 20 -7.42 -1.26 -16.47
CA TRP A 20 -8.80 -0.83 -16.66
C TRP A 20 -9.21 -1.00 -18.13
N VAL A 21 -8.40 -0.57 -19.10
CA VAL A 21 -8.63 -0.75 -20.54
C VAL A 21 -8.65 -2.23 -20.95
N LEU A 22 -7.78 -3.06 -20.36
CA LEU A 22 -7.78 -4.51 -20.60
C LEU A 22 -8.97 -5.23 -19.93
N SER A 23 -9.45 -4.75 -18.78
CA SER A 23 -10.63 -5.32 -18.11
C SER A 23 -11.97 -4.79 -18.65
N SER A 24 -11.99 -3.56 -19.18
CA SER A 24 -13.15 -2.92 -19.81
C SER A 24 -13.24 -3.20 -21.32
N GLY A 25 -12.23 -3.85 -21.89
CA GLY A 25 -12.06 -4.11 -23.31
C GLY A 25 -12.43 -5.52 -23.80
N SER A 26 -13.26 -6.28 -23.08
CA SER A 26 -13.92 -7.45 -23.66
C SER A 26 -15.35 -7.08 -24.08
N PRO A 27 -15.74 -7.17 -25.36
CA PRO A 27 -17.14 -7.06 -25.76
C PRO A 27 -18.01 -8.27 -25.36
N PHE A 28 -17.50 -9.18 -24.54
CA PHE A 28 -18.16 -10.45 -24.16
C PHE A 28 -18.06 -10.71 -22.64
N ALA A 29 -18.79 -9.94 -21.83
CA ALA A 29 -19.10 -10.32 -20.45
C ALA A 29 -20.45 -9.72 -20.05
N LYS A 30 -21.49 -10.55 -19.95
CA LYS A 30 -22.78 -10.16 -19.34
C LYS A 30 -22.60 -9.98 -17.82
N PRO A 31 -23.11 -8.90 -17.19
CA PRO A 31 -23.33 -8.89 -15.75
C PRO A 31 -24.59 -9.68 -15.41
N VAL A 32 -24.48 -10.59 -14.44
CA VAL A 32 -25.61 -11.28 -13.82
C VAL A 32 -26.31 -10.28 -12.89
N ALA A 33 -27.58 -9.98 -13.18
CA ALA A 33 -28.41 -9.11 -12.35
C ALA A 33 -28.81 -9.80 -11.04
N LYS A 34 -28.65 -9.07 -9.93
CA LYS A 34 -29.24 -9.36 -8.61
C LYS A 34 -30.76 -9.34 -8.73
N GLY A 35 -31.43 -10.38 -8.24
CA GLY A 35 -32.86 -10.36 -7.97
C GLY A 35 -33.12 -9.79 -6.57
N GLU A 36 -33.77 -8.63 -6.51
CA GLU A 36 -34.49 -8.19 -5.31
C GLU A 36 -35.92 -8.73 -5.36
N SER A 37 -36.44 -8.99 -4.15
CA SER A 37 -37.71 -9.57 -3.76
C SER A 37 -38.98 -8.98 -4.38
N PRO A 38 -40.09 -9.74 -4.30
CA PRO A 38 -41.36 -9.16 -3.87
C PRO A 38 -41.94 -9.85 -2.62
N LYS A 39 -42.34 -9.03 -1.62
CA LYS A 39 -43.54 -9.27 -0.80
C LYS A 39 -44.73 -9.29 -1.78
N GLU A 40 -45.80 -10.08 -1.67
CA GLU A 40 -46.64 -10.38 -0.53
C GLU A 40 -47.64 -11.50 -0.90
N SER A 41 -47.98 -12.34 0.08
CA SER A 41 -49.25 -12.99 0.43
C SER A 41 -50.30 -13.49 -0.60
N VAL A 42 -51.01 -14.50 -0.12
CA VAL A 42 -52.37 -14.99 -0.48
C VAL A 42 -52.46 -16.20 -1.41
N SER A 43 -52.51 -17.36 -0.75
CA SER A 43 -53.22 -18.57 -1.16
C SER A 43 -54.72 -18.34 -1.36
N THR A 44 -55.35 -19.09 -2.28
CA THR A 44 -56.52 -19.99 -2.05
C THR A 44 -57.24 -20.25 -3.38
N GLN A 45 -57.41 -21.56 -3.69
CA GLN A 45 -58.49 -22.26 -4.42
C GLN A 45 -59.14 -21.55 -5.65
N THR A 46 -59.48 -22.23 -6.75
CA THR A 46 -60.50 -23.28 -6.81
C THR A 46 -60.60 -23.81 -8.26
N ALA A 47 -60.83 -25.13 -8.39
CA ALA A 47 -61.75 -25.80 -9.30
C ALA A 47 -61.59 -25.83 -10.85
N GLN A 48 -61.99 -27.01 -11.35
CA GLN A 48 -62.58 -27.36 -12.66
C GLN A 48 -61.67 -27.82 -13.82
N ALA A 49 -61.38 -29.13 -13.78
CA ALA A 49 -61.89 -30.15 -14.69
C ALA A 49 -62.24 -29.77 -16.16
N SER A 50 -61.64 -30.53 -17.09
CA SER A 50 -62.33 -31.46 -18.02
C SER A 50 -61.96 -31.34 -19.52
N LYS A 51 -61.59 -32.51 -20.08
CA LYS A 51 -61.76 -33.01 -21.47
C LYS A 51 -60.84 -32.55 -22.61
N ASN A 52 -59.96 -33.50 -22.98
CA ASN A 52 -59.85 -34.19 -24.28
C ASN A 52 -60.58 -33.60 -25.51
N LYS A 53 -59.83 -33.26 -26.58
CA LYS A 53 -59.70 -34.04 -27.83
C LYS A 53 -58.89 -33.30 -28.91
N THR A 54 -57.95 -34.04 -29.49
CA THR A 54 -57.50 -34.15 -30.89
C THR A 54 -57.81 -33.02 -31.90
N ASN A 55 -56.77 -32.44 -32.51
CA ASN A 55 -56.56 -32.34 -33.97
C ASN A 55 -55.27 -31.55 -34.31
N SER A 56 -54.37 -32.18 -35.08
CA SER A 56 -53.25 -31.59 -35.84
C SER A 56 -53.74 -30.81 -37.09
N PRO A 57 -52.91 -30.17 -37.95
CA PRO A 57 -51.53 -29.62 -37.82
C PRO A 57 -51.42 -28.15 -38.32
N GLN A 58 -50.40 -27.38 -37.88
CA GLN A 58 -49.73 -26.25 -38.60
C GLN A 58 -49.19 -25.21 -37.60
N ALA A 59 -47.87 -24.96 -37.64
CA ALA A 59 -47.25 -23.64 -37.54
C ALA A 59 -45.75 -23.81 -37.27
N ASP A 60 -44.99 -23.49 -38.31
CA ASP A 60 -43.55 -23.35 -38.30
C ASP A 60 -43.07 -22.22 -37.38
N ALA A 61 -41.81 -22.36 -36.98
CA ALA A 61 -40.86 -21.28 -36.69
C ALA A 61 -41.19 -20.28 -35.57
N GLU A 62 -40.61 -20.51 -34.39
CA GLU A 62 -39.91 -19.45 -33.64
C GLU A 62 -39.19 -20.01 -32.41
N LYS A 63 -37.90 -20.30 -32.54
CA LYS A 63 -36.99 -20.37 -31.38
C LYS A 63 -35.53 -20.25 -31.83
N ASN A 64 -35.02 -19.03 -31.78
CA ASN A 64 -33.67 -18.65 -31.32
C ASN A 64 -33.31 -17.26 -31.81
N ASP A 65 -33.65 -16.22 -31.04
CA ASP A 65 -33.05 -14.89 -31.20
C ASP A 65 -32.56 -14.42 -29.82
N SER A 66 -31.26 -14.59 -29.56
CA SER A 66 -30.61 -14.08 -28.35
C SER A 66 -29.27 -13.41 -28.64
N LEU A 67 -29.18 -12.67 -29.76
CA LEU A 67 -28.05 -11.80 -30.07
C LEU A 67 -28.28 -10.40 -29.50
N THR A 68 -27.29 -9.86 -28.80
CA THR A 68 -27.30 -8.49 -28.27
C THR A 68 -27.28 -7.44 -29.41
N PRO A 69 -27.76 -6.20 -29.21
CA PRO A 69 -27.83 -5.18 -30.27
C PRO A 69 -26.49 -4.88 -30.95
N LYS A 70 -25.37 -5.00 -30.22
CA LYS A 70 -24.02 -4.85 -30.76
C LYS A 70 -23.60 -6.06 -31.62
N GLU A 71 -23.94 -7.28 -31.22
CA GLU A 71 -23.70 -8.48 -32.02
C GLU A 71 -24.53 -8.44 -33.32
N LYS A 72 -25.79 -8.00 -33.25
CA LYS A 72 -26.61 -7.75 -34.46
C LYS A 72 -26.01 -6.68 -35.36
N ALA A 73 -25.37 -5.64 -34.82
CA ALA A 73 -24.71 -4.61 -35.61
C ALA A 73 -23.40 -5.08 -36.27
N VAL A 74 -22.59 -5.88 -35.55
CA VAL A 74 -21.38 -6.51 -36.09
C VAL A 74 -21.72 -7.56 -37.14
N ASP A 75 -22.79 -8.33 -36.94
CA ASP A 75 -23.30 -9.29 -37.92
C ASP A 75 -23.88 -8.60 -39.16
N LYS A 76 -24.64 -7.51 -38.99
CA LYS A 76 -25.09 -6.67 -40.13
C LYS A 76 -23.93 -6.03 -40.89
N ALA A 77 -22.85 -5.65 -40.19
CA ALA A 77 -21.63 -5.16 -40.82
C ALA A 77 -20.90 -6.28 -41.57
N GLY A 78 -20.82 -7.48 -40.99
CA GLY A 78 -20.28 -8.69 -41.62
C GLY A 78 -21.05 -9.09 -42.88
N GLN A 79 -22.39 -9.08 -42.84
CA GLN A 79 -23.25 -9.35 -43.99
C GLN A 79 -23.13 -8.27 -45.08
N ARG A 80 -22.98 -6.99 -44.72
CA ARG A 80 -22.73 -5.90 -45.69
C ARG A 80 -21.36 -6.01 -46.34
N ILE A 81 -20.35 -6.47 -45.61
CA ILE A 81 -19.02 -6.74 -46.14
C ILE A 81 -19.07 -7.97 -47.04
N GLY A 82 -19.78 -9.03 -46.63
CA GLY A 82 -20.05 -10.23 -47.44
C GLY A 82 -20.70 -9.89 -48.78
N GLN A 83 -21.82 -9.17 -48.76
CA GLN A 83 -22.53 -8.73 -49.98
C GLN A 83 -21.67 -7.82 -50.87
N ARG A 84 -20.76 -7.02 -50.31
CA ARG A 84 -19.81 -6.21 -51.09
C ARG A 84 -18.70 -7.05 -51.69
N ILE A 85 -18.23 -8.08 -50.99
CA ILE A 85 -17.26 -9.05 -51.50
C ILE A 85 -17.90 -9.88 -52.62
N ASP A 86 -19.16 -10.29 -52.47
CA ASP A 86 -19.91 -11.02 -53.50
C ASP A 86 -20.15 -10.15 -54.74
N LYS A 87 -20.54 -8.88 -54.56
CA LYS A 87 -20.68 -7.93 -55.67
C LYS A 87 -19.34 -7.64 -56.37
N PHE A 88 -18.25 -7.56 -55.61
CA PHE A 88 -16.90 -7.42 -56.15
C PHE A 88 -16.43 -8.71 -56.85
N SER A 89 -16.88 -9.88 -56.38
CA SER A 89 -16.66 -11.19 -57.01
C SER A 89 -17.30 -11.23 -58.39
N ASP A 90 -18.57 -10.82 -58.49
CA ASP A 90 -19.30 -10.75 -59.77
C ASP A 90 -18.65 -9.75 -60.74
N GLU A 91 -18.20 -8.60 -60.23
CA GLU A 91 -17.53 -7.56 -61.02
C GLU A 91 -16.11 -7.97 -61.45
N ALA A 92 -15.37 -8.70 -60.60
CA ALA A 92 -14.05 -9.26 -60.91
C ALA A 92 -14.15 -10.42 -61.91
N SER A 93 -15.16 -11.29 -61.79
CA SER A 93 -15.45 -12.37 -62.73
C SER A 93 -15.69 -11.84 -64.15
N SER A 94 -16.40 -10.71 -64.27
CA SER A 94 -16.66 -10.04 -65.55
C SER A 94 -15.40 -9.51 -66.25
N LYS A 95 -14.33 -9.18 -65.51
CA LYS A 95 -13.08 -8.58 -66.05
C LYS A 95 -11.92 -9.57 -66.21
N LEU A 96 -11.86 -10.62 -65.40
CA LEU A 96 -10.72 -11.53 -65.34
C LEU A 96 -11.01 -12.93 -65.91
N GLY A 97 -12.27 -13.22 -66.27
CA GLY A 97 -12.69 -14.44 -66.95
C GLY A 97 -13.21 -15.54 -66.02
N LYS A 98 -14.12 -16.39 -66.53
CA LYS A 98 -14.84 -17.45 -65.78
C LYS A 98 -13.97 -18.49 -65.06
N TRP A 99 -12.66 -18.51 -65.33
CA TRP A 99 -11.71 -19.41 -64.66
C TRP A 99 -11.51 -19.07 -63.17
N ILE A 100 -11.86 -17.85 -62.76
CA ILE A 100 -11.76 -17.39 -61.36
C ILE A 100 -12.87 -17.95 -60.48
N ASP A 101 -14.03 -18.26 -61.07
CA ASP A 101 -15.17 -18.86 -60.38
C ASP A 101 -15.11 -20.39 -60.36
N THR A 102 -14.10 -20.99 -61.00
CA THR A 102 -13.95 -22.44 -61.05
C THR A 102 -13.57 -22.98 -59.67
N GLU A 103 -14.29 -23.99 -59.21
CA GLU A 103 -14.02 -24.66 -57.94
C GLU A 103 -12.73 -25.47 -58.05
N VAL A 104 -11.80 -25.26 -57.12
CA VAL A 104 -10.47 -25.87 -57.15
C VAL A 104 -10.42 -27.12 -56.28
N PHE A 105 -10.82 -26.97 -55.02
CA PHE A 105 -10.76 -28.02 -54.01
C PHE A 105 -11.81 -27.73 -52.93
N LEU A 106 -12.61 -28.73 -52.55
CA LEU A 106 -13.66 -28.64 -51.51
C LEU A 106 -14.69 -27.50 -51.72
N GLY A 107 -15.01 -27.15 -52.97
CA GLY A 107 -15.96 -26.07 -53.31
C GLY A 107 -15.40 -24.64 -53.12
N ILE A 108 -14.09 -24.49 -52.88
CA ILE A 108 -13.45 -23.19 -52.72
C ILE A 108 -13.06 -22.63 -54.10
N THR A 109 -13.48 -21.40 -54.36
CA THR A 109 -13.25 -20.63 -55.59
C THR A 109 -11.82 -20.07 -55.66
N TRP A 110 -11.22 -20.00 -56.86
CA TRP A 110 -9.91 -19.35 -57.07
C TRP A 110 -9.88 -17.90 -56.56
N LEU A 111 -10.99 -17.17 -56.70
CA LEU A 111 -11.12 -15.81 -56.16
C LEU A 111 -10.85 -15.75 -54.65
N LYS A 112 -11.44 -16.67 -53.87
CA LYS A 112 -11.30 -16.70 -52.40
C LYS A 112 -9.85 -17.00 -51.99
N LEU A 113 -9.18 -17.89 -52.73
CA LEU A 113 -7.76 -18.21 -52.52
C LEU A 113 -6.85 -17.02 -52.84
N LEU A 114 -7.04 -16.37 -53.99
CA LEU A 114 -6.29 -15.18 -54.39
C LEU A 114 -6.53 -14.01 -53.43
N PHE A 115 -7.76 -13.85 -52.93
CA PHE A 115 -8.10 -12.84 -51.93
C PHE A 115 -7.44 -13.12 -50.58
N CYS A 116 -7.43 -14.37 -50.09
CA CYS A 116 -6.68 -14.74 -48.88
C CYS A 116 -5.17 -14.53 -49.05
N LEU A 117 -4.62 -14.85 -50.23
CA LEU A 117 -3.20 -14.61 -50.55
C LEU A 117 -2.88 -13.10 -50.53
N LEU A 118 -3.76 -12.27 -51.10
CA LEU A 118 -3.63 -10.81 -51.05
C LEU A 118 -3.70 -10.28 -49.60
N LEU A 119 -4.64 -10.77 -48.79
CA LEU A 119 -4.77 -10.35 -47.38
C LEU A 119 -3.56 -10.78 -46.54
N THR A 120 -3.07 -12.01 -46.72
CA THR A 120 -1.85 -12.48 -46.04
C THR A 120 -0.62 -11.67 -46.47
N PHE A 121 -0.51 -11.32 -47.75
CA PHE A 121 0.53 -10.40 -48.24
C PHE A 121 0.43 -9.02 -47.57
N LEU A 122 -0.77 -8.48 -47.41
CA LEU A 122 -1.00 -7.19 -46.74
C LEU A 122 -0.64 -7.25 -45.25
N VAL A 123 -0.90 -8.38 -44.57
CA VAL A 123 -0.47 -8.62 -43.18
C VAL A 123 1.05 -8.66 -43.08
N ILE A 124 1.74 -9.35 -44.00
CA ILE A 124 3.20 -9.37 -44.06
C ILE A 124 3.75 -7.96 -44.28
N LEU A 125 3.16 -7.19 -45.20
CA LEU A 125 3.56 -5.82 -45.48
C LEU A 125 3.37 -4.92 -44.25
N LEU A 126 2.24 -5.05 -43.56
CA LEU A 126 1.95 -4.32 -42.31
C LEU A 126 2.96 -4.67 -41.21
N GLU A 127 3.27 -5.95 -41.02
CA GLU A 127 4.26 -6.40 -40.03
C GLU A 127 5.66 -5.86 -40.35
N ARG A 128 6.06 -5.95 -41.63
CA ARG A 128 7.34 -5.45 -42.12
C ARG A 128 7.44 -3.93 -41.94
N MET A 129 6.36 -3.21 -42.24
CA MET A 129 6.25 -1.76 -42.08
C MET A 129 6.33 -1.36 -40.61
N LEU A 130 5.60 -2.03 -39.71
CA LEU A 130 5.67 -1.78 -38.26
C LEU A 130 7.07 -2.02 -37.72
N ARG A 131 7.71 -3.13 -38.09
CA ARG A 131 9.10 -3.44 -37.70
C ARG A 131 10.08 -2.40 -38.24
N TRP A 132 9.90 -1.97 -39.49
CA TRP A 132 10.71 -0.93 -40.11
C TRP A 132 10.53 0.43 -39.41
N MET A 133 9.30 0.84 -39.10
CA MET A 133 8.99 2.06 -38.35
C MET A 133 9.63 2.04 -36.95
N ILE A 134 9.51 0.93 -36.23
CA ILE A 134 10.13 0.79 -34.90
C ILE A 134 11.65 0.83 -35.02
N ASN A 135 12.24 0.16 -36.01
CA ASN A 135 13.68 0.21 -36.25
C ASN A 135 14.18 1.60 -36.63
N ILE A 136 13.40 2.36 -37.42
CA ILE A 136 13.70 3.77 -37.71
C ILE A 136 13.63 4.60 -36.43
N ALA A 137 12.59 4.42 -35.61
CA ALA A 137 12.45 5.13 -34.35
C ALA A 137 13.64 4.82 -33.41
N ILE A 138 14.15 3.58 -33.41
CA ILE A 138 15.34 3.18 -32.66
C ILE A 138 16.61 3.83 -33.23
N ARG A 139 16.76 3.89 -34.56
CA ARG A 139 17.94 4.49 -35.25
C ARG A 139 18.00 6.01 -35.12
N LYS A 140 16.85 6.68 -35.00
CA LYS A 140 16.76 8.14 -34.81
C LYS A 140 17.18 8.61 -33.41
N ILE A 141 17.36 7.69 -32.44
CA ILE A 141 17.82 8.03 -31.09
C ILE A 141 19.36 8.11 -31.11
N PRO A 142 19.97 9.29 -30.88
CA PRO A 142 21.41 9.47 -30.96
C PRO A 142 22.16 8.63 -29.88
N PRO A 143 23.37 8.16 -30.19
CA PRO A 143 24.12 7.26 -29.30
C PRO A 143 24.76 7.93 -28.07
N HIS A 144 24.83 9.27 -28.02
CA HIS A 144 25.70 10.02 -27.10
C HIS A 144 25.02 10.71 -25.90
N GLU A 145 23.76 10.41 -25.58
CA GLU A 145 23.23 10.79 -24.26
C GLU A 145 23.48 9.63 -23.28
N ASP A 146 24.31 9.88 -22.26
CA ASP A 146 24.56 8.98 -21.11
C ASP A 146 23.29 8.64 -20.30
N ILE A 147 22.16 9.23 -20.68
CA ILE A 147 20.81 8.81 -20.31
C ILE A 147 20.44 7.62 -21.19
N ILE A 148 20.70 6.40 -20.69
CA ILE A 148 20.16 5.16 -21.27
C ILE A 148 18.69 5.37 -21.59
N SER A 149 18.42 5.50 -22.88
CA SER A 149 17.12 5.91 -23.37
C SER A 149 16.13 4.79 -23.07
N TRP A 150 15.40 4.88 -21.96
CA TRP A 150 14.28 3.99 -21.63
C TRP A 150 13.36 3.80 -22.85
N ARG A 151 13.26 4.82 -23.70
CA ARG A 151 12.64 4.81 -25.03
C ARG A 151 13.21 3.73 -25.95
N LYS A 152 14.52 3.61 -26.08
CA LYS A 152 15.20 2.59 -26.91
C LYS A 152 14.95 1.18 -26.38
N GLN A 153 15.03 0.98 -25.06
CA GLN A 153 14.71 -0.32 -24.45
C GLN A 153 13.23 -0.67 -24.59
N PHE A 154 12.33 0.29 -24.36
CA PHE A 154 10.90 0.14 -24.55
C PHE A 154 10.54 -0.23 -25.99
N LEU A 155 11.06 0.50 -26.98
CA LEU A 155 10.83 0.23 -28.40
C LEU A 155 11.35 -1.15 -28.82
N LYS A 156 12.54 -1.55 -28.32
CA LYS A 156 13.07 -2.90 -28.53
C LYS A 156 12.16 -3.95 -27.91
N SER A 157 11.65 -3.69 -26.70
CA SER A 157 10.72 -4.55 -25.99
C SER A 157 9.37 -4.70 -26.68
N LEU A 158 8.87 -3.66 -27.36
CA LEU A 158 7.60 -3.66 -28.09
C LEU A 158 7.65 -4.42 -29.42
N SER A 159 8.78 -4.36 -30.14
CA SER A 159 8.89 -4.87 -31.52
C SER A 159 8.52 -6.36 -31.69
N SER A 160 8.98 -7.23 -30.78
CA SER A 160 8.80 -8.68 -30.92
C SER A 160 7.38 -9.14 -30.51
N PRO A 161 6.83 -8.69 -29.37
CA PRO A 161 5.46 -9.03 -29.00
C PRO A 161 4.40 -8.44 -29.94
N LEU A 162 4.62 -7.21 -30.44
CA LEU A 162 3.71 -6.60 -31.41
C LEU A 162 3.66 -7.41 -32.71
N SER A 163 4.80 -7.92 -33.18
CA SER A 163 4.86 -8.80 -34.34
C SER A 163 4.01 -10.07 -34.11
N LEU A 164 4.14 -10.74 -32.96
CA LEU A 164 3.33 -11.92 -32.62
C LEU A 164 1.84 -11.59 -32.55
N PHE A 165 1.47 -10.41 -32.03
CA PHE A 165 0.08 -9.93 -32.01
C PHE A 165 -0.49 -9.72 -33.42
N VAL A 166 0.27 -9.03 -34.28
CA VAL A 166 -0.11 -8.80 -35.68
C VAL A 166 -0.22 -10.10 -36.45
N TRP A 167 0.70 -11.05 -36.25
CA TRP A 167 0.61 -12.37 -36.88
C TRP A 167 -0.61 -13.16 -36.41
N SER A 168 -0.91 -13.14 -35.10
CA SER A 168 -2.03 -13.89 -34.52
C SER A 168 -3.38 -13.43 -35.08
N TYR A 169 -3.67 -12.13 -35.06
CA TYR A 169 -4.93 -11.60 -35.60
C TYR A 169 -4.91 -11.42 -37.13
N GLY A 170 -3.74 -11.13 -37.71
CA GLY A 170 -3.57 -10.92 -39.13
C GLY A 170 -3.79 -12.21 -39.94
N ILE A 171 -3.21 -13.33 -39.51
CA ILE A 171 -3.47 -14.64 -40.16
C ILE A 171 -4.94 -15.01 -40.02
N TYR A 172 -5.51 -14.86 -38.82
CA TYR A 172 -6.92 -15.15 -38.58
C TYR A 172 -7.85 -14.33 -39.49
N GLY A 173 -7.60 -13.01 -39.59
CA GLY A 173 -8.37 -12.13 -40.47
C GLY A 173 -8.18 -12.48 -41.95
N ALA A 174 -6.94 -12.76 -42.37
CA ALA A 174 -6.63 -13.07 -43.76
C ALA A 174 -7.22 -14.40 -44.24
N LEU A 175 -7.31 -15.40 -43.36
CA LEU A 175 -7.90 -16.71 -43.65
C LEU A 175 -9.41 -16.78 -43.31
N SER A 176 -9.99 -15.72 -42.75
CA SER A 176 -11.41 -15.68 -42.40
C SER A 176 -12.37 -16.06 -43.55
N PRO A 177 -12.14 -15.68 -44.82
CA PRO A 177 -13.01 -16.06 -45.94
C PRO A 177 -12.96 -17.56 -46.27
N LEU A 178 -11.88 -18.24 -45.87
CA LEU A 178 -11.71 -19.68 -46.03
C LEU A 178 -12.45 -20.44 -44.91
N TYR A 179 -12.42 -19.90 -43.70
CA TYR A 179 -13.05 -20.53 -42.53
C TYR A 179 -14.57 -20.53 -42.59
N THR A 180 -15.16 -19.51 -43.20
CA THR A 180 -16.62 -19.40 -43.39
C THR A 180 -17.18 -20.36 -44.43
N HIS A 181 -16.31 -20.99 -45.24
CA HIS A 181 -16.70 -21.96 -46.27
C HIS A 181 -16.99 -23.36 -45.70
N PHE A 182 -16.38 -23.72 -44.58
CA PHE A 182 -16.57 -25.02 -43.92
C PHE A 182 -17.86 -25.08 -43.05
N GLN A 183 -18.90 -24.35 -43.45
CA GLN A 183 -20.19 -24.33 -42.76
C GLN A 183 -20.87 -25.69 -42.83
N THR A 184 -20.95 -26.33 -41.67
CA THR A 184 -21.76 -27.54 -41.48
C THR A 184 -23.25 -27.17 -41.57
N LYS A 185 -24.10 -28.08 -42.06
CA LYS A 185 -25.57 -27.87 -42.16
C LYS A 185 -26.27 -27.54 -40.83
N THR A 186 -25.59 -27.72 -39.70
CA THR A 186 -26.01 -27.36 -38.34
C THR A 186 -25.66 -25.93 -37.93
N GLY A 187 -25.02 -25.13 -38.80
CA GLY A 187 -24.63 -23.74 -38.52
C GLY A 187 -23.33 -23.58 -37.73
N GLU A 188 -22.68 -24.67 -37.31
CA GLU A 188 -21.43 -24.64 -36.54
C GLU A 188 -20.20 -24.71 -37.46
N ASN A 189 -19.31 -23.73 -37.30
CA ASN A 189 -18.01 -23.64 -37.98
C ASN A 189 -16.87 -23.98 -37.00
N LEU A 190 -16.58 -25.28 -36.83
CA LEU A 190 -15.49 -25.73 -35.95
C LEU A 190 -14.13 -25.11 -36.34
N VAL A 191 -13.85 -24.98 -37.63
CA VAL A 191 -12.61 -24.39 -38.15
C VAL A 191 -12.49 -22.92 -37.74
N HIS A 192 -13.58 -22.15 -37.88
CA HIS A 192 -13.60 -20.74 -37.48
C HIS A 192 -13.43 -20.57 -35.96
N LEU A 193 -14.10 -21.41 -35.17
CA LEU A 193 -14.00 -21.37 -33.71
C LEU A 193 -12.57 -21.67 -33.23
N VAL A 194 -11.94 -22.72 -33.77
CA VAL A 194 -10.56 -23.09 -33.42
C VAL A 194 -9.59 -21.98 -33.85
N ALA A 195 -9.73 -21.44 -35.06
CA ALA A 195 -8.89 -20.34 -35.54
C ALA A 195 -9.05 -19.08 -34.68
N GLN A 196 -10.27 -18.74 -34.27
CA GLN A 196 -10.55 -17.59 -33.40
C GLN A 196 -9.92 -17.77 -32.01
N LYS A 197 -10.06 -18.96 -31.41
CA LYS A 197 -9.47 -19.26 -30.10
C LYS A 197 -7.93 -19.26 -30.18
N ALA A 198 -7.34 -19.82 -31.24
CA ALA A 198 -5.89 -19.79 -31.46
C ALA A 198 -5.36 -18.36 -31.61
N ALA A 199 -6.04 -17.52 -32.39
CA ALA A 199 -5.68 -16.12 -32.57
C ALA A 199 -5.74 -15.34 -31.25
N TYR A 200 -6.78 -15.58 -30.44
CA TYR A 200 -6.88 -14.99 -29.12
C TYR A 200 -5.72 -15.41 -28.21
N VAL A 201 -5.43 -16.72 -28.13
CA VAL A 201 -4.35 -17.23 -27.28
C VAL A 201 -3.01 -16.63 -27.70
N GLY A 202 -2.73 -16.59 -29.01
CA GLY A 202 -1.54 -15.94 -29.55
C GLY A 202 -1.46 -14.46 -29.17
N ALA A 203 -2.56 -13.72 -29.31
CA ALA A 203 -2.63 -12.31 -28.92
C ALA A 203 -2.45 -12.09 -27.41
N THR A 204 -3.04 -12.93 -26.56
CA THR A 204 -2.87 -12.86 -25.11
C THR A 204 -1.41 -13.15 -24.72
N ILE A 205 -0.78 -14.15 -25.34
CA ILE A 205 0.65 -14.45 -25.14
C ILE A 205 1.52 -13.25 -25.56
N ALA A 206 1.21 -12.60 -26.69
CA ALA A 206 1.88 -11.36 -27.09
C ALA A 206 1.78 -10.28 -26.01
N ILE A 207 0.58 -10.03 -25.48
CA ILE A 207 0.38 -9.01 -24.45
C ILE A 207 1.14 -9.36 -23.17
N ILE A 208 1.05 -10.61 -22.69
CA ILE A 208 1.79 -11.07 -21.51
C ILE A 208 3.30 -10.90 -21.74
N TRP A 209 3.81 -11.33 -22.88
CA TRP A 209 5.23 -11.22 -23.22
C TRP A 209 5.70 -9.77 -23.29
N PHE A 210 4.86 -8.88 -23.83
CA PHE A 210 5.11 -7.44 -23.81
C PHE A 210 5.23 -6.90 -22.39
N ILE A 211 4.27 -7.21 -21.52
CA ILE A 211 4.26 -6.75 -20.12
C ILE A 211 5.49 -7.31 -19.38
N LEU A 212 5.84 -8.58 -19.56
CA LEU A 212 7.05 -9.19 -18.97
C LEU A 212 8.34 -8.49 -19.42
N ARG A 213 8.42 -8.09 -20.70
CA ARG A 213 9.55 -7.30 -21.19
C ARG A 213 9.58 -5.89 -20.60
N LEU A 214 8.43 -5.27 -20.33
CA LEU A 214 8.37 -3.98 -19.63
C LEU A 214 8.91 -4.10 -18.19
N VAL A 215 8.62 -5.21 -17.50
CA VAL A 215 9.24 -5.48 -16.18
C VAL A 215 10.76 -5.58 -16.29
N GLY A 216 11.28 -6.17 -17.37
CA GLY A 216 12.72 -6.17 -17.62
C GLY A 216 13.34 -4.77 -17.79
N VAL A 217 12.61 -3.82 -18.36
CA VAL A 217 13.04 -2.41 -18.42
C VAL A 217 13.07 -1.78 -17.02
N LEU A 218 12.05 -2.08 -16.20
CA LEU A 218 12.00 -1.65 -14.81
C LEU A 218 13.16 -2.23 -13.99
N ASP A 219 13.51 -3.51 -14.18
CA ASP A 219 14.65 -4.14 -13.50
C ASP A 219 15.96 -3.41 -13.78
N VAL A 220 16.21 -3.00 -15.02
CA VAL A 220 17.43 -2.27 -15.40
C VAL A 220 17.48 -0.90 -14.72
N TYR A 221 16.32 -0.23 -14.63
CA TYR A 221 16.21 1.06 -13.94
C TYR A 221 16.47 0.91 -12.43
N LEU A 222 15.81 -0.07 -11.80
CA LEU A 222 15.94 -0.35 -10.38
C LEU A 222 17.36 -0.78 -9.99
N LYS A 223 18.02 -1.64 -10.79
CA LYS A 223 19.41 -2.07 -10.55
C LYS A 223 20.42 -0.93 -10.61
N ARG A 224 20.21 0.05 -11.50
CA ARG A 224 21.07 1.24 -11.57
C ARG A 224 20.86 2.19 -10.40
N TRP A 225 19.62 2.31 -9.93
CA TRP A 225 19.31 3.08 -8.73
C TRP A 225 19.92 2.45 -7.48
N ALA A 226 19.81 1.12 -7.35
CA ALA A 226 20.49 0.36 -6.31
C ALA A 226 22.01 0.58 -6.34
N ALA A 227 22.63 0.47 -7.52
CA ALA A 227 24.07 0.69 -7.68
C ALA A 227 24.55 2.12 -7.40
N ALA A 228 23.65 3.10 -7.35
CA ALA A 228 23.97 4.48 -6.97
C ALA A 228 23.89 4.71 -5.45
N THR A 229 23.53 3.69 -4.68
CA THR A 229 23.36 3.71 -3.23
C THR A 229 24.33 2.69 -2.61
N GLU A 230 25.00 3.00 -1.50
CA GLU A 230 25.93 2.07 -0.82
C GLU A 230 25.22 0.91 -0.08
N SER A 231 23.93 0.72 -0.31
CA SER A 231 23.06 -0.18 0.46
C SER A 231 23.03 -1.59 -0.12
N THR A 232 23.53 -2.56 0.62
CA THR A 232 23.44 -4.00 0.29
C THR A 232 22.00 -4.54 0.23
N ILE A 233 21.04 -3.78 0.77
CA ILE A 233 19.62 -4.16 0.81
C ILE A 233 18.97 -4.00 -0.58
N ASP A 234 19.37 -2.98 -1.34
CA ASP A 234 18.76 -2.68 -2.63
C ASP A 234 19.07 -3.78 -3.67
N ASP A 235 20.28 -4.35 -3.61
CA ASP A 235 20.71 -5.46 -4.47
C ASP A 235 19.92 -6.76 -4.23
N MET A 236 19.41 -6.96 -3.02
CA MET A 236 18.57 -8.11 -2.67
C MET A 236 17.09 -7.87 -2.99
N LEU A 237 16.57 -6.67 -2.75
CA LEU A 237 15.14 -6.35 -2.94
C LEU A 237 14.74 -6.29 -4.42
N VAL A 238 15.56 -5.66 -5.26
CA VAL A 238 15.26 -5.47 -6.69
C VAL A 238 14.95 -6.79 -7.43
N PRO A 239 15.78 -7.86 -7.33
CA PRO A 239 15.47 -9.12 -7.98
C PRO A 239 14.24 -9.82 -7.39
N ILE A 240 13.96 -9.67 -6.09
CA ILE A 240 12.77 -10.25 -5.46
C ILE A 240 11.51 -9.60 -6.02
N VAL A 241 11.45 -8.27 -6.02
CA VAL A 241 10.30 -7.51 -6.57
C VAL A 241 10.06 -7.86 -8.04
N GLY A 242 11.12 -7.87 -8.86
CA GLY A 242 11.01 -8.20 -10.28
C GLY A 242 10.55 -9.64 -10.54
N LYS A 243 10.97 -10.61 -9.72
CA LYS A 243 10.50 -12.02 -9.80
C LYS A 243 9.03 -12.13 -9.39
N THR A 244 8.63 -11.48 -8.29
CA THR A 244 7.26 -11.49 -7.79
C THR A 244 6.29 -10.90 -8.80
N ILE A 245 6.60 -9.72 -9.38
CA ILE A 245 5.76 -9.10 -10.41
C ILE A 245 5.61 -10.02 -11.63
N ARG A 246 6.70 -10.65 -12.09
CA ARG A 246 6.65 -11.60 -13.21
C ARG A 246 5.79 -12.82 -12.91
N LEU A 247 5.89 -13.37 -11.71
CA LEU A 247 5.05 -14.48 -11.26
C LEU A 247 3.56 -14.10 -11.33
N PHE A 248 3.18 -12.94 -10.79
CA PHE A 248 1.80 -12.46 -10.85
C PHE A 248 1.29 -12.26 -12.29
N ILE A 249 2.10 -11.65 -13.16
CA ILE A 249 1.74 -11.46 -14.58
C ILE A 249 1.49 -12.79 -15.28
N VAL A 250 2.34 -13.79 -15.03
CA VAL A 250 2.18 -15.13 -15.61
C VAL A 250 0.92 -15.81 -15.07
N LEU A 251 0.66 -15.75 -13.76
CA LEU A 251 -0.54 -16.34 -13.16
C LEU A 251 -1.82 -15.73 -13.74
N ILE A 252 -1.90 -14.40 -13.80
CA ILE A 252 -3.05 -13.69 -14.40
C ILE A 252 -3.20 -14.05 -15.88
N GLY A 253 -2.08 -14.08 -16.61
CA GLY A 253 -2.06 -14.41 -18.02
C GLY A 253 -2.58 -15.82 -18.32
N VAL A 254 -2.16 -16.81 -17.53
CA VAL A 254 -2.64 -18.19 -17.62
C VAL A 254 -4.13 -18.28 -17.31
N MET A 255 -4.61 -17.55 -16.29
CA MET A 255 -6.04 -17.51 -15.96
C MET A 255 -6.89 -16.97 -17.12
N ILE A 256 -6.46 -15.89 -17.78
CA ILE A 256 -7.17 -15.30 -18.93
C ILE A 256 -7.26 -16.30 -20.08
N ILE A 257 -6.17 -17.03 -20.36
CA ILE A 257 -6.13 -18.06 -21.40
C ILE A 257 -7.10 -19.20 -21.06
N ILE A 258 -7.05 -19.74 -19.84
CA ILE A 258 -7.92 -20.84 -19.40
C ILE A 258 -9.39 -20.42 -19.49
N GLN A 259 -9.73 -19.22 -19.02
CA GLN A 259 -11.10 -18.69 -19.08
C GLN A 259 -11.64 -18.68 -20.50
N ASN A 260 -10.87 -18.14 -21.45
CA ASN A 260 -11.36 -18.06 -22.81
C ASN A 260 -11.40 -19.44 -23.49
N MET A 261 -10.49 -20.35 -23.16
CA MET A 261 -10.49 -21.69 -23.77
C MET A 261 -11.62 -22.58 -23.25
N THR A 262 -11.86 -22.57 -21.95
CA THR A 262 -12.77 -23.53 -21.27
C THR A 262 -14.13 -22.93 -20.92
N GLY A 263 -14.27 -21.60 -21.01
CA GLY A 263 -15.46 -20.90 -20.51
C GLY A 263 -15.56 -20.89 -18.97
N LEU A 264 -14.54 -21.39 -18.26
CA LEU A 264 -14.52 -21.39 -16.80
C LEU A 264 -14.56 -19.95 -16.29
N LYS A 265 -15.49 -19.68 -15.37
CA LYS A 265 -15.56 -18.39 -14.69
C LYS A 265 -14.32 -18.24 -13.83
N ILE A 266 -13.58 -17.15 -14.00
CA ILE A 266 -12.41 -16.83 -13.15
C ILE A 266 -12.81 -16.35 -11.75
N GLY A 267 -14.08 -16.02 -11.53
CA GLY A 267 -14.58 -15.50 -10.24
C GLY A 267 -14.15 -16.36 -9.04
N PRO A 268 -14.41 -17.67 -9.02
CA PRO A 268 -13.96 -18.56 -7.94
C PRO A 268 -12.43 -18.63 -7.77
N LEU A 269 -11.67 -18.59 -8.88
CA LEU A 269 -10.21 -18.61 -8.85
C LEU A 269 -9.64 -17.29 -8.31
N LEU A 270 -10.21 -16.15 -8.70
CA LEU A 270 -9.88 -14.84 -8.15
C LEU A 270 -10.29 -14.72 -6.69
N ALA A 271 -11.43 -15.26 -6.30
CA ALA A 271 -11.89 -15.27 -4.91
C ALA A 271 -10.94 -16.07 -4.01
N SER A 272 -10.51 -17.25 -4.45
CA SER A 272 -9.52 -18.07 -3.72
C SER A 272 -8.14 -17.41 -3.66
N LEU A 273 -7.67 -16.79 -4.75
CA LEU A 273 -6.47 -15.95 -4.72
C LEU A 273 -6.61 -14.75 -3.79
N GLY A 274 -7.79 -14.13 -3.70
CA GLY A 274 -8.08 -13.04 -2.78
C GLY A 274 -7.94 -13.47 -1.32
N ILE A 275 -8.48 -14.64 -0.96
CA ILE A 275 -8.32 -15.23 0.38
C ILE A 275 -6.85 -15.57 0.67
N GLY A 276 -6.14 -16.16 -0.30
CA GLY A 276 -4.70 -16.43 -0.19
C GLY A 276 -3.87 -15.15 -0.04
N GLY A 277 -4.22 -14.10 -0.78
CA GLY A 277 -3.61 -12.78 -0.69
C GLY A 277 -3.86 -12.11 0.66
N LEU A 278 -5.05 -12.25 1.23
CA LEU A 278 -5.36 -11.77 2.58
C LEU A 278 -4.49 -12.47 3.63
N ALA A 279 -4.31 -13.79 3.53
CA ALA A 279 -3.44 -14.53 4.43
C ALA A 279 -1.98 -14.05 4.36
N VAL A 280 -1.46 -13.80 3.15
CA VAL A 280 -0.12 -13.22 2.96
C VAL A 280 -0.04 -11.79 3.51
N ALA A 281 -1.07 -10.96 3.30
CA ALA A 281 -1.11 -9.59 3.82
C ALA A 281 -1.14 -9.57 5.36
N LEU A 282 -1.91 -10.47 5.99
CA LEU A 282 -1.92 -10.62 7.45
C LEU A 282 -0.57 -11.09 7.97
N ALA A 283 0.10 -12.03 7.30
CA ALA A 283 1.44 -12.48 7.66
C ALA A 283 2.51 -11.37 7.49
N ALA A 284 2.33 -10.49 6.50
CA ALA A 284 3.25 -9.38 6.23
C ALA A 284 2.94 -8.11 7.04
N LYS A 285 1.82 -8.06 7.78
CA LYS A 285 1.30 -6.87 8.47
C LYS A 285 2.39 -6.14 9.26
N ASP A 286 3.11 -6.84 10.12
CA ASP A 286 4.11 -6.22 11.00
C ASP A 286 5.30 -5.65 10.21
N SER A 287 5.67 -6.28 9.10
CA SER A 287 6.76 -5.76 8.26
C SER A 287 6.35 -4.47 7.57
N ILE A 288 5.11 -4.41 7.08
CA ILE A 288 4.54 -3.22 6.45
C ILE A 288 4.37 -2.10 7.49
N ALA A 289 3.87 -2.42 8.68
CA ALA A 289 3.65 -1.43 9.72
C ALA A 289 4.97 -0.81 10.22
N ASN A 290 6.03 -1.60 10.39
CA ASN A 290 7.36 -1.07 10.72
C ASN A 290 7.96 -0.23 9.60
N PHE A 291 7.73 -0.58 8.33
CA PHE A 291 8.15 0.23 7.19
C PHE A 291 7.48 1.61 7.21
N PHE A 292 6.16 1.67 7.44
CA PHE A 292 5.45 2.93 7.62
C PHE A 292 5.95 3.69 8.86
N GLY A 293 6.29 2.98 9.94
CA GLY A 293 6.92 3.58 11.12
C GLY A 293 8.22 4.32 10.77
N THR A 294 9.11 3.70 9.98
CA THR A 294 10.36 4.34 9.51
C THR A 294 10.08 5.58 8.68
N ILE A 295 9.10 5.51 7.77
CA ILE A 295 8.69 6.64 6.94
C ILE A 295 8.21 7.80 7.82
N THR A 296 7.34 7.53 8.79
CA THR A 296 6.84 8.56 9.72
C THR A 296 7.96 9.19 10.53
N ILE A 297 8.88 8.40 11.09
CA ILE A 297 10.05 8.93 11.82
C ILE A 297 10.88 9.87 10.92
N LEU A 298 11.07 9.52 9.65
CA LEU A 298 11.88 10.32 8.72
C LEU A 298 11.20 11.64 8.32
N PHE A 299 9.87 11.64 8.15
CA PHE A 299 9.12 12.82 7.73
C PHE A 299 8.78 13.75 8.89
N ASP A 300 8.27 13.21 9.99
CA ASP A 300 7.81 14.01 11.13
C ASP A 300 8.97 14.37 12.06
N LYS A 301 10.07 13.60 12.01
CA LYS A 301 11.29 13.80 12.81
C LYS A 301 11.01 14.11 14.28
N PRO A 302 10.24 13.27 14.99
CA PRO A 302 9.96 13.50 16.42
C PRO A 302 11.23 13.43 17.28
N PHE A 303 12.28 12.80 16.76
CA PHE A 303 13.64 12.79 17.29
C PHE A 303 14.65 12.60 16.15
N GLN A 304 15.91 12.87 16.45
CA GLN A 304 17.04 12.65 15.54
C GLN A 304 18.05 11.68 16.15
N VAL A 305 18.85 11.05 15.28
CA VAL A 305 20.00 10.23 15.72
C VAL A 305 20.94 11.12 16.54
N GLY A 306 21.35 10.63 17.70
CA GLY A 306 22.17 11.35 18.68
C GLY A 306 21.37 12.06 19.77
N GLN A 307 20.04 12.18 19.66
CA GLN A 307 19.21 12.74 20.72
C GLN A 307 18.85 11.70 21.77
N ARG A 308 18.77 12.13 23.03
CA ARG A 308 18.27 11.33 24.14
C ARG A 308 16.74 11.38 24.16
N ILE A 309 16.12 10.22 24.20
CA ILE A 309 14.67 10.07 24.27
C ILE A 309 14.29 9.12 25.40
N THR A 310 13.10 9.34 25.95
CA THR A 310 12.46 8.41 26.86
C THR A 310 11.23 7.82 26.19
N ILE A 311 11.16 6.49 26.14
CA ILE A 311 10.02 5.74 25.61
C ILE A 311 9.75 4.51 26.47
N ASP A 312 8.51 4.38 26.94
CA ASP A 312 8.11 3.37 27.93
C ASP A 312 9.07 3.37 29.14
N GLN A 313 9.79 2.27 29.38
CA GLN A 313 10.80 2.12 30.43
C GLN A 313 12.24 2.45 29.99
N TYR A 314 12.45 2.79 28.72
CA TYR A 314 13.78 2.98 28.15
C TYR A 314 14.12 4.47 28.08
N ASP A 315 15.24 4.83 28.67
CA ASP A 315 15.81 6.17 28.65
C ASP A 315 17.25 6.08 28.10
N GLY A 316 17.48 6.72 26.95
CA GLY A 316 18.75 6.60 26.26
C GLY A 316 18.88 7.39 24.97
N THR A 317 20.07 7.33 24.37
CA THR A 317 20.41 8.04 23.14
C THR A 317 20.12 7.19 21.91
N VAL A 318 19.47 7.77 20.90
CA VAL A 318 19.21 7.11 19.62
C VAL A 318 20.52 6.95 18.84
N GLU A 319 20.94 5.72 18.56
CA GLU A 319 22.16 5.46 17.77
C GLU A 319 21.88 5.33 16.28
N ASN A 320 20.77 4.71 15.90
CA ASN A 320 20.42 4.50 14.51
C ASN A 320 18.93 4.19 14.34
N VAL A 321 18.32 4.73 13.29
CA VAL A 321 16.99 4.35 12.81
C VAL A 321 17.17 3.44 11.59
N GLY A 322 16.88 2.15 11.74
CA GLY A 322 16.93 1.17 10.66
C GLY A 322 15.59 1.02 9.94
N PHE A 323 15.53 0.10 8.97
CA PHE A 323 14.32 -0.13 8.15
C PHE A 323 13.10 -0.66 8.93
N ARG A 324 13.34 -1.48 9.97
CA ARG A 324 12.28 -2.10 10.79
C ARG A 324 12.32 -1.63 12.26
N SER A 325 13.46 -1.20 12.74
CA SER A 325 13.67 -0.92 14.16
C SER A 325 14.68 0.20 14.38
N THR A 326 14.55 0.89 15.50
CA THR A 326 15.47 1.91 15.99
C THR A 326 16.26 1.35 17.17
N ARG A 327 17.53 1.71 17.25
CA ARG A 327 18.45 1.29 18.30
C ARG A 327 18.72 2.46 19.25
N ILE A 328 18.51 2.21 20.54
CA ILE A 328 18.68 3.18 21.62
C ILE A 328 19.70 2.64 22.62
N ARG A 329 20.72 3.43 22.94
CA ARG A 329 21.69 3.13 23.99
C ARG A 329 21.19 3.68 25.31
N THR A 330 20.83 2.83 26.26
CA THR A 330 20.40 3.26 27.59
C THR A 330 21.54 3.97 28.32
N LEU A 331 21.21 4.78 29.33
CA LEU A 331 22.23 5.39 30.19
C LEU A 331 23.09 4.36 30.95
N THR A 332 22.59 3.13 31.10
CA THR A 332 23.33 1.99 31.67
C THR A 332 24.21 1.26 30.65
N GLY A 333 24.22 1.68 29.38
CA GLY A 333 25.07 1.15 28.31
C GLY A 333 24.46 0.04 27.43
N HIS A 334 23.23 -0.41 27.72
CA HIS A 334 22.58 -1.46 26.96
C HIS A 334 22.05 -0.95 25.61
N LEU A 335 22.15 -1.78 24.57
CA LEU A 335 21.56 -1.48 23.26
C LEU A 335 20.16 -2.09 23.16
N VAL A 336 19.14 -1.24 23.22
CA VAL A 336 17.74 -1.64 23.10
C VAL A 336 17.30 -1.46 21.65
N THR A 337 16.68 -2.49 21.07
CA THR A 337 16.12 -2.44 19.72
C THR A 337 14.60 -2.39 19.80
N ILE A 338 14.00 -1.31 19.32
CA ILE A 338 12.56 -1.08 19.38
C ILE A 338 11.99 -1.09 17.95
N PRO A 339 10.92 -1.85 17.66
CA PRO A 339 10.22 -1.78 16.38
C PRO A 339 9.75 -0.35 16.07
N ASN A 340 9.94 0.11 14.84
CA ASN A 340 9.58 1.48 14.44
C ASN A 340 8.08 1.74 14.56
N GLU A 341 7.24 0.73 14.31
CA GLU A 341 5.80 0.81 14.54
C GLU A 341 5.49 1.17 16.01
N LYS A 342 6.21 0.57 16.96
CA LYS A 342 6.00 0.84 18.38
C LYS A 342 6.40 2.26 18.75
N LEU A 343 7.52 2.75 18.20
CA LEU A 343 7.99 4.12 18.44
C LEU A 343 6.99 5.19 17.99
N VAL A 344 6.35 4.97 16.84
CA VAL A 344 5.38 5.93 16.28
C VAL A 344 4.03 5.86 17.00
N ASN A 345 3.68 4.70 17.57
CA ASN A 345 2.41 4.49 18.26
C ASN A 345 2.46 4.75 19.78
N SER A 346 3.65 4.91 20.36
CA SER A 346 3.85 5.23 21.78
C SER A 346 4.03 6.74 22.00
N SER A 347 3.72 7.21 23.20
CA SER A 347 4.17 8.53 23.64
C SER A 347 5.68 8.48 23.93
N LEU A 348 6.42 9.46 23.44
CA LEU A 348 7.86 9.60 23.68
C LEU A 348 8.18 11.01 24.15
N GLU A 349 9.15 11.13 25.04
CA GLU A 349 9.70 12.41 25.47
C GLU A 349 11.06 12.64 24.81
N ASN A 350 11.19 13.72 24.04
CA ASN A 350 12.48 14.09 23.47
C ASN A 350 13.25 14.97 24.45
N ILE A 351 14.13 14.35 25.23
CA ILE A 351 14.99 15.02 26.21
C ILE A 351 16.02 15.92 25.50
N GLY A 352 16.44 15.55 24.28
CA GLY A 352 17.39 16.33 23.48
C GLY A 352 16.85 17.67 22.97
N GLU A 353 15.53 17.81 22.83
CA GLU A 353 14.86 19.05 22.37
C GLU A 353 14.24 19.86 23.52
N ARG A 354 14.44 19.45 24.79
CA ARG A 354 13.86 20.17 25.93
C ARG A 354 14.46 21.59 26.03
N PRO A 355 13.67 22.64 26.28
CA PRO A 355 14.19 24.02 26.35
C PRO A 355 14.90 24.35 27.67
N TYR A 356 14.55 23.64 28.75
CA TYR A 356 15.01 23.89 30.12
C TYR A 356 14.90 22.64 31.00
N ILE A 357 15.52 22.68 32.17
CA ILE A 357 15.30 21.72 33.26
C ILE A 357 14.46 22.40 34.34
N ARG A 358 13.34 21.79 34.72
CA ARG A 358 12.51 22.30 35.83
C ARG A 358 12.85 21.59 37.12
N TRP A 359 13.32 22.33 38.11
CA TRP A 359 13.42 21.87 39.49
C TRP A 359 12.11 22.19 40.22
N LEU A 360 11.41 21.15 40.67
CA LEU A 360 10.21 21.26 41.50
C LEU A 360 10.48 20.48 42.78
N THR A 361 10.63 21.18 43.90
CA THR A 361 10.92 20.56 45.19
C THR A 361 10.15 21.22 46.32
N ASN A 362 10.22 20.56 47.48
CA ASN A 362 9.60 20.93 48.72
C ASN A 362 10.70 20.97 49.79
N ILE A 363 10.97 22.15 50.33
CA ILE A 363 11.89 22.35 51.45
C ILE A 363 11.05 22.37 52.72
N GLY A 364 11.22 21.36 53.57
CA GLY A 364 10.51 21.22 54.83
C GLY A 364 11.25 21.84 55.99
N ILE A 365 10.57 22.68 56.77
CA ILE A 365 11.07 23.24 58.05
C ILE A 365 10.19 22.73 59.21
N THR A 366 10.70 22.79 60.43
CA THR A 366 10.05 22.19 61.61
C THR A 366 8.77 22.93 62.03
N TYR A 367 7.86 22.23 62.71
CA TYR A 367 6.56 22.79 63.17
C TYR A 367 6.66 23.80 64.30
N ASP A 368 7.76 23.78 65.05
CA ASP A 368 8.08 24.76 66.08
C ASP A 368 8.67 26.06 65.50
N THR A 369 8.87 26.14 64.18
CA THR A 369 9.28 27.38 63.51
C THR A 369 8.14 28.42 63.57
N PRO A 370 8.36 29.59 64.19
CA PRO A 370 7.36 30.67 64.26
C PRO A 370 6.98 31.23 62.89
N PRO A 371 5.75 31.76 62.69
CA PRO A 371 5.29 32.26 61.39
C PRO A 371 6.20 33.30 60.72
N ASP A 372 6.79 34.21 61.51
CA ASP A 372 7.75 35.22 61.09
C ASP A 372 9.04 34.59 60.52
N LYS A 373 9.53 33.50 61.12
CA LYS A 373 10.65 32.71 60.57
C LYS A 373 10.25 31.92 59.32
N VAL A 374 9.00 31.48 59.19
CA VAL A 374 8.49 30.85 57.96
C VAL A 374 8.49 31.85 56.80
N GLU A 375 8.02 33.07 57.02
CA GLU A 375 8.09 34.15 56.02
C GLU A 375 9.55 34.48 55.65
N LYS A 376 10.43 34.54 56.66
CA LYS A 376 11.86 34.75 56.47
C LYS A 376 12.51 33.64 55.64
N ALA A 377 12.16 32.37 55.89
CA ALA A 377 12.63 31.22 55.13
C ALA A 377 12.26 31.34 53.64
N VAL A 378 11.00 31.70 53.35
CA VAL A 378 10.53 31.94 51.98
C VAL A 378 11.30 33.09 51.33
N GLN A 379 11.52 34.18 52.05
CA GLN A 379 12.28 35.33 51.57
C GLN A 379 13.73 34.96 51.24
N ILE A 380 14.42 34.24 52.13
CA ILE A 380 15.81 33.79 51.92
C ILE A 380 15.92 32.98 50.63
N ILE A 381 15.02 32.01 50.41
CA ILE A 381 15.06 31.19 49.20
C ILE A 381 14.79 32.05 47.95
N ARG A 382 13.89 33.04 48.02
CA ARG A 382 13.66 33.98 46.91
C ARG A 382 14.91 34.78 46.58
N GLU A 383 15.60 35.31 47.58
CA GLU A 383 16.84 36.08 47.42
C GLU A 383 17.96 35.22 46.83
N ILE A 384 18.12 33.97 47.29
CA ILE A 384 19.13 33.04 46.74
C ILE A 384 18.86 32.74 45.26
N LEU A 385 17.59 32.64 44.89
CA LEU A 385 17.17 32.36 43.52
C LEU A 385 17.06 33.63 42.66
N GLU A 386 17.22 34.81 43.23
CA GLU A 386 17.14 36.06 42.48
C GLU A 386 18.37 36.19 41.56
N ASN A 387 18.14 36.40 40.26
CA ASN A 387 19.20 36.50 39.25
C ASN A 387 20.19 35.33 39.25
N HIS A 388 19.72 34.11 39.54
CA HIS A 388 20.57 32.93 39.56
C HIS A 388 21.14 32.59 38.17
N GLU A 389 22.28 31.89 38.15
CA GLU A 389 22.85 31.38 36.90
C GLU A 389 21.83 30.52 36.14
N GLY A 390 21.64 30.80 34.86
CA GLY A 390 20.69 30.09 34.00
C GLY A 390 19.22 30.51 34.12
N MET A 391 18.94 31.59 34.85
CA MET A 391 17.62 32.22 34.90
C MET A 391 17.27 32.91 33.57
N LYS A 392 16.00 32.86 33.19
CA LYS A 392 15.41 33.73 32.15
C LYS A 392 14.26 34.53 32.74
N GLU A 393 14.12 35.79 32.32
CA GLU A 393 13.09 36.71 32.83
C GLU A 393 11.66 36.17 32.61
N ASP A 394 11.41 35.48 31.49
CA ASP A 394 10.10 34.87 31.19
C ASP A 394 9.70 33.73 32.14
N PHE A 395 10.67 33.16 32.88
CA PHE A 395 10.49 32.03 33.79
C PHE A 395 11.03 32.34 35.20
N PRO A 396 10.41 33.29 35.92
CA PRO A 396 10.90 33.68 37.24
C PRO A 396 10.72 32.55 38.27
N PRO A 397 11.66 32.37 39.22
CA PRO A 397 11.52 31.45 40.34
C PRO A 397 10.22 31.67 41.12
N ARG A 398 9.62 30.57 41.61
CA ARG A 398 8.41 30.59 42.42
C ARG A 398 8.69 29.91 43.75
N VAL A 399 8.49 30.64 44.84
CA VAL A 399 8.72 30.16 46.20
C VAL A 399 7.53 30.54 47.06
N PHE A 400 6.86 29.53 47.61
CA PHE A 400 5.67 29.71 48.42
C PHE A 400 5.64 28.70 49.57
N PHE A 401 5.32 29.18 50.78
CA PHE A 401 4.79 28.28 51.81
C PHE A 401 3.42 27.77 51.34
N ASN A 402 3.33 26.48 51.00
CA ASN A 402 2.16 25.94 50.29
C ASN A 402 1.36 24.93 51.11
N GLY A 403 1.80 24.56 52.31
CA GLY A 403 1.02 23.69 53.17
C GLY A 403 1.76 23.12 54.38
N PHE A 404 0.99 22.37 55.15
CA PHE A 404 1.40 21.63 56.34
C PHE A 404 1.44 20.14 55.96
N ASN A 405 2.57 19.47 56.16
CA ASN A 405 2.77 18.05 55.82
C ASN A 405 3.06 17.23 57.09
N ASP A 406 2.99 15.89 57.02
CA ASP A 406 3.02 14.98 58.18
C ASP A 406 4.07 15.29 59.27
N TRP A 407 5.24 15.81 58.89
CA TRP A 407 6.34 16.18 59.80
C TRP A 407 7.01 17.52 59.48
N SER A 408 6.45 18.33 58.58
CA SER A 408 7.09 19.58 58.13
C SER A 408 6.13 20.67 57.69
N LEU A 409 6.48 21.92 57.94
CA LEU A 409 5.96 23.10 57.22
C LEU A 409 6.64 23.15 55.85
N ASN A 410 5.85 23.17 54.77
CA ASN A 410 6.36 22.94 53.42
C ASN A 410 6.51 24.23 52.61
N ILE A 411 7.74 24.49 52.15
CA ILE A 411 8.06 25.57 51.21
C ILE A 411 8.28 24.96 49.83
N MET A 412 7.34 25.19 48.92
CA MET A 412 7.43 24.76 47.53
C MET A 412 8.32 25.71 46.74
N VAL A 413 9.27 25.14 46.02
CA VAL A 413 10.23 25.83 45.16
C VAL A 413 10.08 25.30 43.74
N VAL A 414 9.85 26.22 42.79
CA VAL A 414 9.79 25.92 41.36
C VAL A 414 10.75 26.84 40.61
N VAL A 415 11.72 26.25 39.92
CA VAL A 415 12.75 26.99 39.17
C VAL A 415 13.01 26.31 37.83
N TRP A 416 13.38 27.11 36.83
CA TRP A 416 13.75 26.65 35.49
C TRP A 416 15.20 27.03 35.19
N TYR A 417 16.01 26.05 34.80
CA TYR A 417 17.42 26.23 34.48
C TYR A 417 17.66 26.15 32.97
N HIS A 418 18.43 27.11 32.45
CA HIS A 418 18.86 27.23 31.06
C HIS A 418 20.38 27.45 30.96
N PRO A 419 21.07 26.95 29.93
CA PRO A 419 20.61 25.93 28.97
C PRO A 419 20.31 24.60 29.68
N PRO A 420 19.60 23.67 29.04
CA PRO A 420 19.19 22.39 29.62
C PRO A 420 20.32 21.36 29.77
N ASP A 421 21.56 21.82 30.04
CA ASP A 421 22.68 20.95 30.38
C ASP A 421 22.45 20.34 31.77
N TYR A 422 22.56 19.02 31.84
CA TYR A 422 22.22 18.29 33.06
C TYR A 422 23.28 18.47 34.16
N TRP A 423 24.56 18.51 33.80
CA TRP A 423 25.64 18.55 34.78
C TRP A 423 25.84 19.96 35.33
N ASP A 424 25.71 20.97 34.47
CA ASP A 424 25.72 22.38 34.91
C ASP A 424 24.54 22.66 35.85
N TYR A 425 23.35 22.14 35.51
CA TYR A 425 22.18 22.20 36.39
C TYR A 425 22.43 21.54 37.76
N GLN A 426 23.10 20.39 37.81
CA GLN A 426 23.41 19.72 39.09
C GLN A 426 24.41 20.54 39.92
N ALA A 427 25.44 21.12 39.29
CA ALA A 427 26.41 21.96 39.97
C ALA A 427 25.75 23.24 40.54
N TRP A 428 24.91 23.89 39.74
CA TRP A 428 24.09 25.01 40.19
C TRP A 428 23.18 24.62 41.35
N LEU A 429 22.44 23.51 41.23
CA LEU A 429 21.54 23.02 42.26
C LEU A 429 22.27 22.75 43.59
N GLN A 430 23.46 22.16 43.54
CA GLN A 430 24.29 21.95 44.73
C GLN A 430 24.60 23.27 45.44
N ASN A 431 24.98 24.31 44.70
CA ASN A 431 25.30 25.62 45.26
C ASN A 431 24.08 26.25 45.94
N ILE A 432 22.91 26.18 45.30
CA ILE A 432 21.65 26.68 45.86
C ILE A 432 21.27 25.95 47.16
N CYS A 433 21.37 24.62 47.17
CA CYS A 433 21.09 23.82 48.36
C CYS A 433 22.04 24.18 49.52
N LEU A 434 23.35 24.28 49.26
CA LEU A 434 24.33 24.63 50.29
C LEU A 434 24.14 26.05 50.82
N GLU A 435 23.83 27.01 49.95
CA GLU A 435 23.58 28.39 50.38
C GLU A 435 22.28 28.51 51.19
N THR A 436 21.25 27.77 50.80
CA THR A 436 20.00 27.69 51.59
C THR A 436 20.29 27.16 52.98
N MET A 437 21.10 26.10 53.11
CA MET A 437 21.49 25.55 54.41
C MET A 437 22.20 26.59 55.28
N ARG A 438 23.19 27.31 54.74
CA ARG A 438 23.95 28.32 55.50
C ARG A 438 23.06 29.47 55.98
N ARG A 439 22.17 29.98 55.11
CA ARG A 439 21.30 31.11 55.46
C ARG A 439 20.19 30.71 56.43
N PHE A 440 19.72 29.47 56.36
CA PHE A 440 18.77 28.93 57.34
C PHE A 440 19.43 28.75 58.71
N GLU A 441 20.65 28.22 58.75
CA GLU A 441 21.43 28.07 59.99
C GLU A 441 21.68 29.42 60.67
N ALA A 442 22.04 30.46 59.90
CA ALA A 442 22.26 31.81 60.43
C ALA A 442 21.02 32.47 61.06
N GLU A 443 19.82 32.01 60.69
CA GLU A 443 18.53 32.52 61.17
C GLU A 443 17.86 31.54 62.14
N GLU A 444 18.57 30.47 62.52
CA GLU A 444 18.12 29.37 63.38
C GLU A 444 16.78 28.79 62.87
N ILE A 445 16.74 28.43 61.59
CA ILE A 445 15.63 27.76 60.92
C ILE A 445 16.02 26.31 60.68
N ASP A 446 15.36 25.39 61.40
CA ASP A 446 15.68 23.98 61.34
C ASP A 446 14.97 23.27 60.19
N PHE A 447 15.72 22.42 59.48
CA PHE A 447 15.13 21.53 58.48
C PHE A 447 14.36 20.40 59.16
N ALA A 448 13.15 20.15 58.66
CA ALA A 448 12.35 19.05 59.15
C ALA A 448 12.96 17.70 58.73
N PHE A 449 13.01 16.77 59.68
CA PHE A 449 13.27 15.36 59.45
C PHE A 449 12.01 14.56 59.81
N PRO A 450 11.84 13.33 59.28
CA PRO A 450 10.72 12.48 59.67
C PRO A 450 10.70 12.25 61.18
N SER A 451 9.80 12.93 61.87
CA SER A 451 9.64 12.88 63.32
C SER A 451 8.42 12.05 63.68
N ARG A 452 8.51 11.32 64.80
CA ARG A 452 7.40 10.52 65.33
C ARG A 452 7.32 10.74 66.83
N THR A 453 6.12 11.04 67.31
CA THR A 453 5.84 11.02 68.73
C THR A 453 5.48 9.58 69.13
N ILE A 454 6.36 8.94 69.89
CA ILE A 454 6.13 7.59 70.43
C ILE A 454 5.53 7.72 71.82
N TYR A 455 4.32 7.19 72.01
CA TYR A 455 3.72 7.05 73.33
C TYR A 455 4.11 5.69 73.90
N VAL A 456 4.88 5.70 74.99
CA VAL A 456 5.26 4.49 75.71
C VAL A 456 4.12 4.10 76.65
N ALA A 457 3.75 2.81 76.65
CA ALA A 457 2.79 2.30 77.62
C ALA A 457 3.30 2.59 79.05
N ASN A 458 2.42 3.05 79.94
CA ASN A 458 2.73 3.57 81.29
C ASN A 458 3.26 5.03 81.39
N ASP A 459 3.08 5.88 80.37
CA ASP A 459 3.24 7.34 80.56
C ASP A 459 2.11 7.88 81.46
N ASP A 460 2.44 8.23 82.71
CA ASP A 460 1.51 8.77 83.72
C ASP A 460 0.78 10.03 83.25
N LYS A 461 1.39 10.82 82.34
CA LYS A 461 0.78 12.03 81.78
C LYS A 461 -0.17 11.73 80.62
N ARG A 462 -0.06 10.55 79.99
CA ARG A 462 -0.80 10.18 78.77
C ARG A 462 -1.19 8.70 78.79
N GLN A 463 -2.02 8.33 79.76
CA GLN A 463 -2.51 6.97 79.95
C GLN A 463 -3.30 6.47 78.73
N LEU A 464 -2.70 5.53 77.97
CA LEU A 464 -3.37 4.85 76.87
C LEU A 464 -4.31 3.77 77.43
N LYS A 465 -5.63 3.95 77.26
CA LYS A 465 -6.60 2.88 77.57
C LYS A 465 -6.56 1.80 76.49
N LEU A 466 -5.67 0.82 76.66
CA LEU A 466 -5.58 -0.34 75.77
C LEU A 466 -6.64 -1.37 76.18
N LYS A 467 -7.64 -1.60 75.32
CA LYS A 467 -8.57 -2.73 75.48
C LYS A 467 -8.05 -3.90 74.64
N MET A 468 -7.42 -4.87 75.31
CA MET A 468 -7.06 -6.14 74.67
C MET A 468 -8.33 -6.87 74.27
N LEU A 469 -8.64 -6.95 72.98
CA LEU A 469 -9.65 -7.86 72.47
C LEU A 469 -9.07 -9.26 72.60
N LYS A 470 -9.53 -10.05 73.58
CA LYS A 470 -9.27 -11.49 73.60
C LYS A 470 -9.75 -12.03 72.25
N GLY A 471 -8.84 -12.62 71.48
CA GLY A 471 -9.20 -13.31 70.24
C GLY A 471 -10.30 -14.32 70.53
N GLN A 472 -11.35 -14.32 69.72
CA GLN A 472 -12.18 -15.52 69.61
C GLN A 472 -11.25 -16.61 69.08
N GLU A 473 -11.01 -17.64 69.89
CA GLU A 473 -10.30 -18.83 69.44
C GLU A 473 -10.98 -19.39 68.17
N PRO A 474 -10.20 -19.89 67.20
CA PRO A 474 -10.68 -20.33 65.90
C PRO A 474 -11.64 -21.53 65.94
#